data_AF-A0A7V2X9Q4-F1
#
_entry.id   AF-A0A7V2X9Q4-F1
#
_cell.length_a   1.000
_cell.length_b   1.000
_cell.length_c   1.000
_cell.angle_alpha   90.00
_cell.angle_beta   90.00
_cell.angle_gamma   90.00
#
_symmetry.space_group_name_H-M   'P 1'
#
loop_
_entity.id
_entity.type
_entity.pdbx_description
1 polymer ?
#
loop_
_entity_poly.entity_id
_entity_poly.type
_entity_poly.pdbx_seq_one_letter_code
_entity_poly.pdbx_strand_id
1 'polypeptide(L)'
;MDAKSGLPECPVDAGPVEVLQEFVRLFSGKGWLNRGVRISRREKRYRIYCSEEKFIAHRINEPCAGPWGFPCWAVCLVTGERVLEDSHLSGFASAEPGVREWLRCIAEEDFEIL
;
A
#
# COMPACT_ATOMS: atom_id res chain seq x y z
N MET A 1 -4.91 32.63 -6.91
CA MET A 1 -5.96 31.67 -6.48
C MET A 1 -6.60 31.26 -7.79
N ASP A 2 -6.32 30.09 -8.35
CA ASP A 2 -6.55 28.77 -7.76
C ASP A 2 -5.47 27.73 -8.08
N ALA A 3 -5.48 26.66 -7.26
CA ALA A 3 -4.48 25.63 -7.15
C ALA A 3 -4.35 24.77 -8.42
N LYS A 4 -3.12 24.65 -8.92
CA LYS A 4 -2.72 23.58 -9.84
C LYS A 4 -2.77 22.27 -9.03
N SER A 5 -3.83 21.48 -9.23
CA SER A 5 -3.86 20.08 -8.81
C SER A 5 -2.86 19.31 -9.67
N GLY A 6 -1.59 19.36 -9.24
CA GLY A 6 -0.56 18.46 -9.73
C GLY A 6 -0.54 17.25 -8.81
N LEU A 7 -1.09 16.13 -9.26
CA LEU A 7 -0.68 14.84 -8.72
C LEU A 7 0.85 14.79 -8.81
N PRO A 8 1.58 14.36 -7.76
CA PRO A 8 3.01 14.13 -7.90
C PRO A 8 3.19 13.06 -8.99
N GLU A 9 3.76 13.46 -10.13
CA GLU A 9 4.26 12.53 -11.12
C GLU A 9 5.40 11.77 -10.43
N CYS A 10 5.11 10.58 -9.89
CA CYS A 10 6.14 9.73 -9.31
C CYS A 10 7.23 9.53 -10.38
N PRO A 11 8.46 10.03 -10.19
CA PRO A 11 9.49 9.89 -11.20
C PRO A 11 9.75 8.40 -11.41
N VAL A 12 9.98 8.03 -12.66
CA VAL A 12 10.06 6.62 -13.07
C VAL A 12 11.21 5.87 -12.36
N ASP A 13 12.15 6.62 -11.75
CA ASP A 13 13.31 6.17 -10.97
C ASP A 13 13.31 6.65 -9.50
N ALA A 14 12.14 6.89 -8.88
CA ALA A 14 12.08 7.22 -7.46
C ALA A 14 12.72 6.11 -6.62
N GLY A 15 13.71 6.46 -5.80
CA GLY A 15 14.33 5.53 -4.87
C GLY A 15 13.34 5.08 -3.78
N PRO A 16 13.67 4.02 -3.02
CA PRO A 16 12.78 3.51 -1.98
C PRO A 16 12.41 4.56 -0.92
N VAL A 17 13.30 5.51 -0.65
CA VAL A 17 13.07 6.62 0.28
C VAL A 17 11.98 7.55 -0.25
N GLU A 18 12.06 7.97 -1.51
CA GLU A 18 11.09 8.87 -2.13
C GLU A 18 9.70 8.24 -2.16
N VAL A 19 9.63 6.96 -2.55
CA VAL A 19 8.38 6.17 -2.55
C VAL A 19 7.80 6.07 -1.14
N LEU A 20 8.63 5.77 -0.12
CA LEU A 20 8.18 5.71 1.26
C LEU A 20 7.63 7.07 1.73
N GLN A 21 8.32 8.17 1.41
CA GLN A 21 7.88 9.52 1.76
C GLN A 21 6.54 9.88 1.11
N GLU A 22 6.23 9.37 -0.07
CA GLU A 22 4.90 9.53 -0.68
C GLU A 22 3.81 8.79 0.11
N PHE A 23 4.06 7.54 0.51
CA PHE A 23 3.12 6.82 1.39
C PHE A 23 2.93 7.54 2.72
N VAL A 24 4.00 8.00 3.36
CA VAL A 24 3.95 8.76 4.62
C VAL A 24 3.12 10.03 4.45
N ARG A 25 3.32 10.78 3.36
CA ARG A 25 2.54 11.98 3.05
C ARG A 25 1.05 11.67 2.90
N LEU A 26 0.70 10.63 2.14
CA LEU A 26 -0.70 10.22 1.93
C LEU A 26 -1.36 9.76 3.23
N PHE A 27 -0.71 8.87 3.99
CA PHE A 27 -1.26 8.35 5.25
C PHE A 27 -1.36 9.43 6.33
N SER A 28 -0.40 10.34 6.40
CA SER A 28 -0.46 11.49 7.31
C SER A 28 -1.61 12.42 6.94
N GLY A 29 -1.76 12.78 5.66
CA GLY A 29 -2.85 13.62 5.16
C GLY A 29 -4.25 13.04 5.42
N LYS A 30 -4.37 11.71 5.52
CA LYS A 30 -5.61 11.01 5.84
C LYS A 30 -5.78 10.66 7.32
N GLY A 31 -4.80 10.96 8.18
CA GLY A 31 -4.83 10.62 9.61
C GLY A 31 -4.70 9.11 9.90
N TRP A 32 -4.12 8.34 8.97
CA TRP A 32 -3.94 6.89 9.06
C TRP A 32 -2.50 6.47 9.44
N LEU A 33 -1.58 7.42 9.56
CA LEU A 33 -0.20 7.12 9.94
C LEU A 33 -0.16 6.37 11.28
N ASN A 34 0.66 5.32 11.35
CA ASN A 34 0.78 4.40 12.48
C ASN A 34 -0.53 3.68 12.85
N ARG A 35 -1.47 3.56 11.90
CA ARG A 35 -2.72 2.81 12.06
C ARG A 35 -2.87 1.80 10.93
N GLY A 36 -3.32 0.60 11.29
CA GLY A 36 -3.67 -0.43 10.30
C GLY A 36 -5.08 -0.20 9.78
N VAL A 37 -5.24 -0.02 8.48
CA VAL A 37 -6.54 0.16 7.82
C VAL A 37 -6.88 -1.11 7.06
N ARG A 38 -8.13 -1.58 7.19
CA ARG A 38 -8.66 -2.68 6.39
C ARG A 38 -9.44 -2.10 5.23
N ILE A 39 -9.20 -2.63 4.04
CA ILE A 39 -9.84 -2.15 2.81
C ILE A 39 -10.27 -3.30 1.92
N SER A 40 -11.23 -3.02 1.05
CA SER A 40 -11.66 -3.88 -0.06
C SER A 40 -11.45 -3.13 -1.38
N ARG A 41 -10.78 -3.75 -2.34
CA ARG A 41 -10.58 -3.23 -3.69
C ARG A 41 -10.75 -4.35 -4.68
N ARG A 42 -11.60 -4.22 -5.71
CA ARG A 42 -11.81 -5.26 -6.75
C ARG A 42 -12.09 -6.66 -6.15
N GLU A 43 -13.07 -6.74 -5.23
CA GLU A 43 -13.48 -7.98 -4.53
C GLU A 43 -12.39 -8.60 -3.65
N LYS A 44 -11.33 -7.84 -3.43
CA LYS A 44 -10.07 -8.29 -2.89
C LYS A 44 -9.81 -7.50 -1.59
N ARG A 45 -9.65 -8.18 -0.44
CA ARG A 45 -9.45 -7.55 0.88
C ARG A 45 -7.98 -7.43 1.28
N TYR A 46 -7.64 -6.33 1.94
CA TYR A 46 -6.28 -6.02 2.37
C TYR A 46 -6.23 -5.36 3.74
N ARG A 47 -5.09 -5.52 4.42
CA ARG A 47 -4.68 -4.68 5.54
C ARG A 47 -3.47 -3.87 5.11
N ILE A 48 -3.62 -2.56 5.08
CA ILE A 48 -2.54 -1.61 4.79
C ILE A 48 -2.10 -0.92 6.08
N TYR A 49 -0.81 -0.63 6.18
CA TYR A 49 -0.23 0.11 7.30
C TYR A 49 0.92 0.95 6.79
N CYS A 50 1.04 2.17 7.29
CA CYS A 50 2.18 3.03 7.03
C CYS A 50 2.69 3.65 8.33
N SER A 51 4.00 3.76 8.42
CA SER A 51 4.77 4.51 9.41
C SER A 51 5.89 5.26 8.69
N GLU A 52 6.64 6.08 9.40
CA GLU A 52 7.79 6.79 8.83
C GLU A 52 8.87 5.84 8.29
N GLU A 53 8.96 4.62 8.82
CA GLU A 53 9.99 3.65 8.47
C GLU A 53 9.57 2.66 7.37
N LYS A 54 8.25 2.46 7.20
CA LYS A 54 7.73 1.49 6.23
C LYS A 54 6.27 1.68 5.85
N PHE A 55 5.96 1.24 4.65
CA PHE A 55 4.61 0.89 4.20
C PHE A 55 4.52 -0.62 3.99
N ILE A 56 3.41 -1.23 4.38
CA ILE A 56 3.15 -2.65 4.13
C ILE A 56 1.67 -2.88 3.78
N ALA A 57 1.45 -3.68 2.74
CA ALA A 57 0.13 -4.19 2.36
C ALA A 57 0.12 -5.71 2.49
N HIS A 58 -0.86 -6.22 3.23
CA HIS A 58 -1.13 -7.65 3.33
C HIS A 58 -2.46 -7.98 2.68
N ARG A 59 -2.48 -9.05 1.90
CA ARG A 59 -3.72 -9.65 1.42
C ARG A 59 -4.44 -10.38 2.55
N ILE A 60 -5.75 -10.22 2.68
CA ILE A 60 -6.58 -10.98 3.62
C ILE A 60 -7.29 -12.10 2.85
N ASN A 61 -7.02 -13.36 3.20
CA ASN A 61 -7.69 -14.53 2.63
C ASN A 61 -8.75 -15.07 3.63
N GLU A 62 -10.01 -15.22 3.19
CA GLU A 62 -11.05 -15.94 3.94
C GLU A 62 -11.20 -17.38 3.40
N PRO A 63 -11.51 -18.38 4.26
CA PRO A 63 -12.12 -18.27 5.58
C PRO A 63 -11.16 -18.74 6.69
N CYS A 64 -9.99 -18.14 6.86
CA CYS A 64 -9.23 -18.37 8.09
C CYS A 64 -9.80 -17.52 9.22
N ALA A 65 -10.96 -17.94 9.72
CA ALA A 65 -11.62 -17.47 10.94
C ALA A 65 -10.87 -17.94 12.21
N GLY A 66 -9.54 -17.89 12.19
CA GLY A 66 -8.70 -18.19 13.35
C GLY A 66 -8.46 -16.93 14.19
N PRO A 67 -8.45 -17.02 15.53
CA PRO A 67 -8.00 -15.92 16.36
C PRO A 67 -6.51 -15.76 16.11
N TRP A 68 -6.12 -14.67 15.44
CA TRP A 68 -4.71 -14.23 15.35
C TRP A 68 -3.72 -15.27 14.77
N GLY A 69 -3.68 -15.40 13.44
CA GLY A 69 -2.49 -15.99 12.79
C GLY A 69 -2.72 -16.64 11.43
N PHE A 70 -2.55 -15.85 10.35
CA PHE A 70 -2.38 -16.26 8.93
C PHE A 70 -3.60 -16.90 8.21
N PRO A 71 -3.84 -16.56 6.92
CA PRO A 71 -2.85 -16.34 5.86
C PRO A 71 -2.95 -14.91 5.33
N CYS A 72 -2.21 -14.00 5.96
CA CYS A 72 -1.98 -12.67 5.43
C CYS A 72 -0.60 -12.66 4.76
N TRP A 73 -0.54 -12.85 3.44
CA TRP A 73 0.72 -12.74 2.71
C TRP A 73 0.99 -11.27 2.40
N ALA A 74 2.24 -10.85 2.62
CA ALA A 74 2.68 -9.50 2.25
C ALA A 74 2.71 -9.43 0.73
N VAL A 75 2.00 -8.46 0.16
CA VAL A 75 1.91 -8.23 -1.28
C VAL A 75 2.64 -6.96 -1.72
N CYS A 76 2.98 -6.08 -0.76
CA CYS A 76 3.87 -4.95 -0.97
C CYS A 76 4.53 -4.56 0.35
N LEU A 77 5.84 -4.30 0.32
CA LEU A 77 6.62 -3.74 1.42
C LEU A 77 7.54 -2.67 0.85
N VAL A 78 7.43 -1.45 1.40
CA VAL A 78 8.35 -0.35 1.10
C VAL A 78 9.05 0.04 2.39
N THR A 79 10.37 0.16 2.32
CA THR A 79 11.25 0.66 3.38
C THR A 79 12.20 1.68 2.77
N GLY A 80 12.94 2.43 3.59
CA GLY A 80 13.96 3.35 3.09
C GLY A 80 15.07 2.68 2.26
N GLU A 81 15.22 1.35 2.37
CA GLU A 81 16.28 0.60 1.68
C GLU A 81 15.79 -0.09 0.40
N ARG A 82 14.51 -0.47 0.32
CA ARG A 82 14.00 -1.32 -0.76
C ARG A 82 12.49 -1.24 -0.93
N VAL A 83 12.06 -1.56 -2.16
CA VAL A 83 10.68 -1.83 -2.55
C VAL A 83 10.57 -3.32 -2.90
N LEU A 84 9.69 -4.03 -2.21
CA LEU A 84 9.36 -5.43 -2.48
C LEU A 84 7.89 -5.51 -2.87
N GLU A 85 7.63 -5.99 -4.08
CA GLU A 85 6.29 -6.22 -4.60
C GLU A 85 6.02 -7.72 -4.64
N ASP A 86 4.76 -8.10 -4.73
CA ASP A 86 4.36 -9.50 -4.75
C ASP A 86 5.04 -10.32 -5.85
N SER A 87 5.29 -9.74 -7.03
CA SER A 87 6.06 -10.39 -8.10
C SER A 87 7.48 -10.81 -7.65
N HIS A 88 8.09 -10.08 -6.72
CA HIS A 88 9.37 -10.41 -6.11
C HIS A 88 9.24 -11.43 -4.96
N LEU A 89 8.05 -11.56 -4.38
CA LEU A 89 7.78 -12.38 -3.19
C LEU A 89 7.21 -13.76 -3.54
N SER A 90 6.44 -13.87 -4.61
CA SER A 90 5.68 -15.08 -4.95
C SER A 90 6.23 -15.87 -6.14
N GLY A 91 7.18 -15.33 -6.93
CA GLY A 91 7.79 -16.02 -8.06
C GLY A 91 6.85 -16.29 -9.26
N PHE A 92 5.58 -15.86 -9.16
CA PHE A 92 4.56 -15.97 -10.21
C PHE A 92 4.16 -14.57 -10.73
N ALA A 93 3.49 -14.52 -11.87
CA ALA A 93 2.88 -13.29 -12.37
C ALA A 93 1.86 -12.79 -11.33
N SER A 94 2.16 -11.66 -10.70
CA SER A 94 1.34 -11.14 -9.61
C SER A 94 0.04 -10.53 -10.13
N ALA A 95 -1.08 -10.91 -9.50
CA ALA A 95 -2.38 -10.27 -9.67
C ALA A 95 -2.63 -9.17 -8.63
N GLU A 96 -1.59 -8.78 -7.90
CA GLU A 96 -1.64 -7.80 -6.81
C GLU A 96 -1.16 -6.42 -7.29
N PRO A 97 -1.62 -5.32 -6.66
CA PRO A 97 -1.18 -4.00 -7.06
C PRO A 97 0.32 -3.83 -6.84
N GLY A 98 1.01 -3.31 -7.86
CA GLY A 98 2.37 -2.82 -7.70
C GLY A 98 2.41 -1.56 -6.83
N VAL A 99 3.60 -1.08 -6.49
CA VAL A 99 3.83 0.05 -5.59
C VAL A 99 3.17 1.34 -6.10
N ARG A 100 3.24 1.59 -7.41
CA ARG A 100 2.58 2.75 -8.05
C ARG A 100 1.06 2.62 -8.03
N GLU A 101 0.55 1.40 -8.19
CA GLU A 101 -0.89 1.17 -8.12
C GLU A 101 -1.41 1.34 -6.70
N TRP A 102 -0.64 0.94 -5.69
CA TRP A 102 -0.94 1.22 -4.28
C TRP A 102 -0.98 2.72 -4.00
N LEU A 103 0.03 3.47 -4.44
CA LEU A 103 0.05 4.94 -4.29
C LEU A 103 -1.17 5.59 -4.94
N ARG A 104 -1.46 5.27 -6.21
CA ARG A 104 -2.64 5.77 -6.93
C ARG A 104 -3.92 5.42 -6.18
N CYS A 105 -4.09 4.14 -5.83
CA CYS A 105 -5.27 3.64 -5.15
C CYS A 105 -5.52 4.37 -3.83
N ILE A 106 -4.47 4.58 -3.02
CA ILE A 106 -4.56 5.31 -1.74
C ILE A 106 -4.85 6.79 -1.98
N ALA A 107 -4.21 7.42 -2.95
CA ALA A 107 -4.43 8.84 -3.26
C ALA A 107 -5.86 9.12 -3.74
N GLU A 108 -6.39 8.28 -4.64
CA GLU A 108 -7.70 8.43 -5.27
C GLU A 108 -8.85 7.82 -4.45
N GLU A 109 -8.54 7.12 -3.37
CA GLU A 109 -9.54 6.37 -2.58
C GLU A 109 -10.30 5.32 -3.42
N ASP A 110 -9.59 4.66 -4.36
CA ASP A 110 -10.10 3.55 -5.21
C ASP A 110 -10.21 2.23 -4.40
N PHE A 111 -11.00 2.26 -3.33
CA PHE A 111 -11.29 1.15 -2.42
C PHE A 111 -12.44 1.50 -1.44
N GLU A 112 -12.93 0.50 -0.73
CA GLU A 112 -13.86 0.65 0.40
C GLU A 112 -13.13 0.36 1.71
N ILE A 113 -13.40 1.12 2.77
CA ILE A 113 -12.89 0.84 4.13
C ILE A 113 -13.81 -0.21 4.78
N LEU A 114 -13.21 -1.19 5.46
CA LEU A 114 -13.88 -2.29 6.16
C LEU A 114 -13.86 -2.13 7.68
#